data_AF-A0A7W1L3T3-F1
#
_entry.id   AF-A0A7W1L3T3-F1
#
_cell.length_a   1.000
_cell.length_b   1.000
_cell.length_c   1.000
_cell.angle_alpha   90.00
_cell.angle_beta   90.00
_cell.angle_gamma   90.00
#
_symmetry.space_group_name_H-M   'P 1'
#
loop_
_entity.id
_entity.type
_entity.pdbx_description
1 polymer ?
#
loop_
_entity_poly.entity_id
_entity_poly.type
_entity_poly.pdbx_seq_one_letter_code
_entity_poly.pdbx_strand_id
1 'polypeptide(L)'
;MLVDAHLHCTGKESAADVLNALDDGDVDIGVLLAPFLSDGYSLHDGSSLARANDHLATLVRGHADRLVGLAVVNPTLPGAADEATRALSTLKLNGLKMVPSGWMPDDACAHAIYAIAADHNAPILFHSGIFIDGRSGRFCRPVEYEAVRAHPGLRVALAHLGWPWCDEANAVGLIDLINGVPVDESQFRFDISFGAPPIYREAVLRNALAVLTPGLLQFGSDRFLPCSGADIAAAVTTVNELLDLLDVDASARQRIFAGTAAVWLRLPGYAA
;
A
#
# COMPACT_ATOMS: atom_id res chain seq x y z
N MET A 1 -14.74 0.38 12.17
CA MET A 1 -13.60 -0.19 11.44
C MET A 1 -13.39 0.57 10.15
N LEU A 2 -12.33 1.38 10.16
CA LEU A 2 -11.71 2.07 9.05
C LEU A 2 -10.21 1.71 9.08
N VAL A 3 -9.67 1.32 7.94
CA VAL A 3 -8.25 0.99 7.75
C VAL A 3 -7.64 2.05 6.85
N ASP A 4 -6.68 2.80 7.37
CA ASP A 4 -5.82 3.64 6.53
C ASP A 4 -4.67 2.77 5.99
N ALA A 5 -4.77 2.36 4.74
CA ALA A 5 -3.83 1.43 4.13
C ALA A 5 -2.50 2.08 3.67
N HIS A 6 -2.30 3.38 3.90
CA HIS A 6 -1.12 4.08 3.37
C HIS A 6 -0.69 5.28 4.25
N LEU A 7 0.19 5.03 5.21
CA LEU A 7 0.82 6.07 6.03
C LEU A 7 2.35 5.99 5.94
N HIS A 8 2.99 7.11 5.63
CA HIS A 8 4.44 7.21 5.54
C HIS A 8 5.05 7.58 6.90
N CYS A 9 5.89 6.71 7.45
CA CYS A 9 6.76 7.08 8.56
C CYS A 9 7.82 8.08 8.10
N THR A 10 8.30 8.96 9.01
CA THR A 10 9.47 9.81 8.75
C THR A 10 10.65 9.50 9.66
N GLY A 11 10.45 8.64 10.68
CA GLY A 11 11.47 8.30 11.66
C GLY A 11 11.55 9.27 12.84
N LYS A 12 10.60 10.20 12.94
CA LYS A 12 10.55 11.24 13.99
C LYS A 12 9.41 11.02 14.96
N GLU A 13 8.41 10.27 14.56
CA GLU A 13 7.23 9.90 15.32
C GLU A 13 7.54 8.85 16.39
N SER A 14 6.76 8.90 17.48
CA SER A 14 6.62 7.82 18.45
C SER A 14 5.34 7.04 18.21
N ALA A 15 5.22 5.84 18.79
CA ALA A 15 3.99 5.06 18.72
C ALA A 15 2.77 5.83 19.26
N ALA A 16 2.96 6.65 20.30
CA ALA A 16 1.90 7.49 20.87
C ALA A 16 1.45 8.57 19.88
N ASP A 17 2.37 9.21 19.16
CA ASP A 17 2.02 10.21 18.13
C ASP A 17 1.14 9.58 17.04
N VAL A 18 1.52 8.38 16.58
CA VAL A 18 0.76 7.64 15.57
C VAL A 18 -0.63 7.29 16.08
N LEU A 19 -0.73 6.66 17.27
CA LEU A 19 -2.01 6.24 17.83
C LEU A 19 -2.95 7.42 18.09
N ASN A 20 -2.42 8.53 18.63
CA ASN A 20 -3.21 9.74 18.83
C ASN A 20 -3.73 10.31 17.49
N ALA A 21 -2.90 10.33 16.44
CA ALA A 21 -3.33 10.76 15.12
C ALA A 21 -4.44 9.86 14.54
N LEU A 22 -4.34 8.54 14.74
CA LEU A 22 -5.39 7.61 14.32
C LEU A 22 -6.68 7.81 15.11
N ASP A 23 -6.60 7.96 16.44
CA ASP A 23 -7.77 8.17 17.31
C ASP A 23 -8.48 9.49 16.98
N ASP A 24 -7.72 10.59 16.84
CA ASP A 24 -8.25 11.90 16.45
C ASP A 24 -8.80 11.92 15.02
N GLY A 25 -8.34 11.00 14.17
CA GLY A 25 -8.79 10.82 12.79
C GLY A 25 -9.92 9.80 12.60
N ASP A 26 -10.41 9.19 13.69
CA ASP A 26 -11.39 8.08 13.68
C ASP A 26 -10.96 6.88 12.82
N VAL A 27 -9.67 6.51 12.92
CA VAL A 27 -9.06 5.39 12.21
C VAL A 27 -8.78 4.23 13.16
N ASP A 28 -9.37 3.07 12.89
CA ASP A 28 -9.17 1.88 13.70
C ASP A 28 -7.81 1.24 13.46
N ILE A 29 -7.33 1.15 12.22
CA ILE A 29 -6.04 0.50 11.88
C ILE A 29 -5.23 1.35 10.92
N GLY A 30 -3.95 1.57 11.24
CA GLY A 30 -3.00 2.26 10.37
C GLY A 30 -1.95 1.31 9.77
N VAL A 31 -1.77 1.35 8.45
CA VAL A 31 -0.68 0.66 7.74
C VAL A 31 0.48 1.61 7.56
N LEU A 32 1.55 1.36 8.32
CA LEU A 32 2.74 2.19 8.42
C LEU A 32 3.83 1.67 7.48
N LEU A 33 4.36 2.54 6.64
CA LEU A 33 5.46 2.26 5.73
C LEU A 33 6.76 2.76 6.33
N ALA A 34 7.80 1.91 6.38
CA ALA A 34 9.08 2.29 6.97
C ALA A 34 9.63 3.60 6.35
N PRO A 35 10.26 4.47 7.17
CA PRO A 35 10.72 5.77 6.70
C PRO A 35 11.92 5.64 5.75
N PHE A 36 12.15 6.67 4.94
CA PHE A 36 13.43 6.82 4.24
C PHE A 36 14.31 7.77 5.05
N LEU A 37 15.23 7.21 5.84
CA LEU A 37 16.02 7.98 6.83
C LEU A 37 17.23 8.72 6.24
N SER A 38 17.59 8.46 4.97
CA SER A 38 18.68 9.16 4.29
C SER A 38 18.17 10.41 3.58
N ASP A 39 19.02 11.45 3.54
CA ASP A 39 18.73 12.70 2.83
C ASP A 39 18.27 12.43 1.38
N GLY A 40 17.22 13.15 0.96
CA GLY A 40 16.64 13.01 -0.38
C GLY A 40 15.81 11.74 -0.59
N TYR A 41 15.39 11.05 0.48
CA TYR A 41 14.57 9.83 0.42
C TYR A 41 15.23 8.70 -0.42
N SER A 42 16.55 8.54 -0.27
CA SER A 42 17.31 7.54 -1.03
C SER A 42 16.93 6.11 -0.66
N LEU A 43 16.62 5.31 -1.69
CA LEU A 43 16.37 3.87 -1.60
C LEU A 43 17.64 3.04 -1.80
N HIS A 44 18.79 3.67 -2.04
CA HIS A 44 20.03 3.00 -2.42
C HIS A 44 21.04 2.86 -1.26
N ASP A 45 20.62 3.17 -0.04
CA ASP A 45 21.41 2.94 1.19
C ASP A 45 20.79 1.81 2.01
N GLY A 46 21.31 0.60 1.84
CA GLY A 46 20.79 -0.59 2.55
C GLY A 46 20.92 -0.50 4.06
N SER A 47 21.95 0.18 4.57
CA SER A 47 22.12 0.36 6.02
C SER A 47 21.03 1.25 6.61
N SER A 48 20.62 2.27 5.85
CA SER A 48 19.56 3.18 6.23
C SER A 48 18.21 2.49 6.20
N LEU A 49 17.93 1.71 5.15
CA LEU A 49 16.70 0.91 5.07
C LEU A 49 16.59 -0.09 6.22
N ALA A 50 17.68 -0.78 6.59
CA ALA A 50 17.68 -1.70 7.72
C ALA A 50 17.34 -0.99 9.05
N ARG A 51 17.94 0.18 9.32
CA ARG A 51 17.61 0.99 10.49
C ARG A 51 16.17 1.51 10.47
N ALA A 52 15.66 1.86 9.30
CA ALA A 52 14.27 2.27 9.13
C ALA A 52 13.29 1.14 9.45
N ASN A 53 13.59 -0.08 9.01
CA ASN A 53 12.81 -1.27 9.34
C ASN A 53 12.86 -1.58 10.85
N ASP A 54 14.02 -1.41 11.50
CA ASP A 54 14.15 -1.56 12.97
C ASP A 54 13.33 -0.52 13.73
N HIS A 55 13.33 0.73 13.26
CA HIS A 55 12.49 1.80 13.81
C HIS A 55 11.00 1.46 13.67
N LEU A 56 10.56 1.07 12.48
CA LEU A 56 9.17 0.66 12.26
C LEU A 56 8.77 -0.52 13.15
N ALA A 57 9.63 -1.53 13.28
CA ALA A 57 9.40 -2.67 14.15
C ALA A 57 9.30 -2.28 15.64
N THR A 58 9.92 -1.16 16.02
CA THR A 58 9.77 -0.59 17.37
C THR A 58 8.43 0.13 17.52
N LEU A 59 8.00 0.89 16.52
CA LEU A 59 6.70 1.60 16.53
C LEU A 59 5.51 0.65 16.65
N VAL A 60 5.50 -0.44 15.88
CA VAL A 60 4.35 -1.37 15.87
C VAL A 60 4.34 -2.35 17.05
N ARG A 61 5.43 -2.42 17.82
CA ARG A 61 5.60 -3.40 18.89
C ARG A 61 4.58 -3.17 20.00
N GLY A 62 3.78 -4.20 20.30
CA GLY A 62 2.74 -4.15 21.33
C GLY A 62 1.43 -3.49 20.89
N HIS A 63 1.31 -3.14 19.61
CA HIS A 63 0.14 -2.46 19.04
C HIS A 63 -0.38 -3.17 17.79
N ALA A 64 -0.23 -4.49 17.69
CA ALA A 64 -0.58 -5.27 16.50
C ALA A 64 -2.10 -5.32 16.21
N ASP A 65 -2.93 -4.88 17.16
CA ASP A 65 -4.37 -4.68 17.02
C ASP A 65 -4.73 -3.36 16.30
N ARG A 66 -3.80 -2.40 16.26
CA ARG A 66 -3.99 -1.05 15.68
C ARG A 66 -3.02 -0.74 14.53
N LEU A 67 -1.82 -1.30 14.55
CA LEU A 67 -0.73 -0.91 13.66
C LEU A 67 -0.20 -2.11 12.87
N VAL A 68 -0.08 -1.91 11.56
CA VAL A 68 0.48 -2.87 10.60
C VAL A 68 1.73 -2.26 9.99
N GLY A 69 2.87 -2.95 10.06
CA GLY A 69 4.14 -2.42 9.55
C GLY A 69 4.57 -3.07 8.23
N LEU A 70 4.84 -2.26 7.21
CA LEU A 70 5.43 -2.69 5.94
C LEU A 70 6.90 -2.25 5.82
N ALA A 71 7.80 -3.21 5.78
CA ALA A 71 9.24 -2.98 5.64
C ALA A 71 9.59 -2.48 4.24
N VAL A 72 10.45 -1.47 4.12
CA VAL A 72 10.94 -1.03 2.82
C VAL A 72 12.12 -1.90 2.40
N VAL A 73 12.06 -2.42 1.16
CA VAL A 73 13.14 -3.20 0.55
C VAL A 73 13.41 -2.67 -0.86
N ASN A 74 14.68 -2.46 -1.17
CA ASN A 74 15.14 -2.24 -2.54
C ASN A 74 15.84 -3.52 -3.04
N PRO A 75 15.27 -4.23 -4.03
CA PRO A 75 15.80 -5.51 -4.50
C PRO A 75 17.17 -5.42 -5.15
N THR A 76 17.62 -4.23 -5.59
CA THR A 76 18.92 -4.08 -6.25
C THR A 76 20.10 -4.05 -5.28
N LEU A 77 19.84 -3.95 -3.97
CA LEU A 77 20.90 -3.82 -2.97
C LEU A 77 21.51 -5.18 -2.60
N PRO A 78 22.82 -5.25 -2.35
CA PRO A 78 23.43 -6.43 -1.75
C PRO A 78 22.73 -6.77 -0.42
N GLY A 79 22.33 -8.03 -0.25
CA GLY A 79 21.63 -8.50 0.96
C GLY A 79 20.15 -8.14 1.03
N ALA A 80 19.53 -7.63 -0.03
CA ALA A 80 18.09 -7.29 -0.02
C ALA A 80 17.17 -8.47 0.33
N ALA A 81 17.50 -9.68 -0.14
CA ALA A 81 16.78 -10.91 0.19
C ALA A 81 16.90 -11.27 1.69
N ASP A 82 18.10 -11.13 2.26
CA ASP A 82 18.34 -11.38 3.68
C ASP A 82 17.59 -10.35 4.54
N GLU A 83 17.56 -9.08 4.12
CA GLU A 83 16.83 -8.03 4.82
C GLU A 83 15.31 -8.24 4.74
N ALA A 84 14.76 -8.61 3.58
CA ALA A 84 13.35 -8.95 3.45
C ALA A 84 12.98 -10.13 4.37
N THR A 85 13.81 -11.17 4.39
CA THR A 85 13.63 -12.32 5.29
C THR A 85 13.72 -11.89 6.75
N ARG A 86 14.69 -11.06 7.12
CA ARG A 86 14.86 -10.54 8.49
C ARG A 86 13.65 -9.71 8.93
N ALA A 87 13.15 -8.83 8.07
CA ALA A 87 11.99 -8.00 8.34
C ALA A 87 10.74 -8.83 8.65
N LEU A 88 10.46 -9.84 7.83
CA LEU A 88 9.27 -10.69 7.99
C LEU A 88 9.42 -11.72 9.12
N SER A 89 10.61 -12.33 9.26
CA SER A 89 10.83 -13.44 10.21
C SER A 89 11.28 -12.98 11.60
N THR A 90 12.19 -12.01 11.68
CA THR A 90 12.85 -11.60 12.92
C THR A 90 12.16 -10.37 13.52
N LEU A 91 11.95 -9.34 12.69
CA LEU A 91 11.27 -8.12 13.12
C LEU A 91 9.75 -8.30 13.22
N LYS A 92 9.20 -9.37 12.61
CA LYS A 92 7.76 -9.67 12.58
C LYS A 92 6.92 -8.54 11.98
N LEU A 93 7.50 -7.81 11.02
CA LEU A 93 6.74 -6.86 10.22
C LEU A 93 5.76 -7.62 9.31
N ASN A 94 4.62 -7.02 9.02
CA ASN A 94 3.48 -7.69 8.43
C ASN A 94 3.63 -7.92 6.92
N GLY A 95 4.38 -7.04 6.25
CA GLY A 95 4.55 -7.08 4.80
C GLY A 95 5.68 -6.18 4.32
N LEU A 96 5.70 -5.92 3.02
CA LEU A 96 6.75 -5.14 2.36
C LEU A 96 6.18 -3.92 1.62
N LYS A 97 6.95 -2.85 1.57
CA LYS A 97 6.76 -1.71 0.66
C LYS A 97 7.91 -1.72 -0.34
N MET A 98 7.57 -1.71 -1.62
CA MET A 98 8.55 -1.65 -2.70
C MET A 98 8.28 -0.42 -3.58
N VAL A 99 9.36 0.22 -4.00
CA VAL A 99 9.32 1.44 -4.81
C VAL A 99 10.28 1.25 -5.98
N PRO A 100 9.79 0.87 -7.17
CA PRO A 100 10.64 0.73 -8.35
C PRO A 100 11.35 2.04 -8.71
N SER A 101 12.67 2.04 -8.52
CA SER A 101 13.53 3.19 -8.75
C SER A 101 14.87 2.68 -9.27
N GLY A 102 14.99 2.60 -10.60
CA GLY A 102 16.17 2.03 -11.26
C GLY A 102 16.13 0.52 -11.48
N TRP A 103 14.97 -0.12 -11.28
CA TRP A 103 14.71 -1.54 -11.54
C TRP A 103 13.27 -1.73 -12.00
N MET A 104 13.01 -2.74 -12.82
CA MET A 104 11.68 -3.09 -13.34
C MET A 104 11.02 -4.16 -12.45
N PRO A 105 9.68 -4.13 -12.27
CA PRO A 105 8.99 -5.18 -11.53
C PRO A 105 9.21 -6.63 -12.03
N ASP A 106 9.59 -6.83 -13.29
CA ASP A 106 9.95 -8.14 -13.89
C ASP A 106 11.43 -8.51 -13.76
N ASP A 107 12.25 -7.66 -13.12
CA ASP A 107 13.67 -7.97 -12.91
C ASP A 107 13.83 -9.16 -11.96
N ALA A 108 14.81 -10.03 -12.24
CA ALA A 108 15.08 -11.23 -11.42
C ALA A 108 15.29 -10.92 -9.92
N CYS A 109 15.87 -9.74 -9.60
CA CYS A 109 16.03 -9.30 -8.22
C CYS A 109 14.69 -9.01 -7.53
N ALA A 110 13.70 -8.51 -8.26
CA ALA A 110 12.36 -8.28 -7.75
C ALA A 110 11.62 -9.62 -7.52
N HIS A 111 11.70 -10.55 -8.47
CA HIS A 111 11.15 -11.90 -8.31
C HIS A 111 11.68 -12.64 -7.08
N ALA A 112 12.96 -12.44 -6.73
CA ALA A 112 13.52 -13.00 -5.50
C ALA A 112 12.81 -12.49 -4.24
N ILE A 113 12.46 -11.20 -4.19
CA ILE A 113 11.71 -10.62 -3.07
C ILE A 113 10.25 -11.09 -3.08
N TYR A 114 9.63 -11.24 -4.26
CA TYR A 114 8.26 -11.75 -4.38
C TYR A 114 8.13 -13.18 -3.84
N ALA A 115 9.10 -14.05 -4.15
CA ALA A 115 9.14 -15.41 -3.63
C ALA A 115 9.21 -15.43 -2.09
N ILE A 116 10.09 -14.60 -1.51
CA ILE A 116 10.22 -14.47 -0.05
C ILE A 116 8.90 -13.97 0.57
N ALA A 117 8.28 -12.94 -0.02
CA ALA A 117 7.00 -12.44 0.47
C ALA A 117 5.90 -13.51 0.39
N ALA A 118 5.85 -14.29 -0.70
CA ALA A 118 4.88 -15.38 -0.88
C ALA A 118 5.08 -16.49 0.17
N ASP A 119 6.32 -16.94 0.40
CA ASP A 119 6.66 -17.96 1.40
C ASP A 119 6.27 -17.55 2.83
N HIS A 120 6.38 -16.25 3.12
CA HIS A 120 5.97 -15.67 4.39
C HIS A 120 4.48 -15.32 4.45
N ASN A 121 3.74 -15.51 3.36
CA ASN A 121 2.37 -15.03 3.19
C ASN A 121 2.24 -13.53 3.56
N ALA A 122 3.22 -12.74 3.16
CA ALA A 122 3.34 -11.31 3.45
C ALA A 122 2.85 -10.50 2.24
N PRO A 123 1.94 -9.52 2.41
CA PRO A 123 1.51 -8.67 1.32
C PRO A 123 2.60 -7.67 0.93
N ILE A 124 2.55 -7.19 -0.32
CA ILE A 124 3.42 -6.10 -0.81
C ILE A 124 2.57 -4.91 -1.25
N LEU A 125 2.89 -3.71 -0.75
CA LEU A 125 2.42 -2.46 -1.33
C LEU A 125 3.48 -1.93 -2.28
N PHE A 126 3.11 -1.63 -3.52
CA PHE A 126 3.98 -0.96 -4.48
C PHE A 126 3.61 0.51 -4.60
N HIS A 127 4.61 1.38 -4.71
CA HIS A 127 4.36 2.69 -5.32
C HIS A 127 4.05 2.50 -6.80
N SER A 128 2.94 3.02 -7.31
CA SER A 128 2.59 2.95 -8.73
C SER A 128 2.20 4.33 -9.25
N GLY A 129 2.56 4.62 -10.50
CA GLY A 129 2.33 5.92 -11.12
C GLY A 129 3.54 6.85 -11.07
N ILE A 130 3.26 8.14 -11.29
CA ILE A 130 4.27 9.20 -11.32
C ILE A 130 4.58 9.68 -9.89
N PHE A 131 5.87 9.90 -9.62
CA PHE A 131 6.31 10.57 -8.40
C PHE A 131 6.03 12.07 -8.44
N ILE A 132 5.37 12.59 -7.40
CA ILE A 132 5.16 14.03 -7.24
C ILE A 132 6.46 14.81 -7.00
N ASP A 133 7.51 14.13 -6.54
CA ASP A 133 8.83 14.72 -6.29
C ASP A 133 9.72 14.84 -7.55
N GLY A 134 9.21 14.42 -8.71
CA GLY A 134 9.91 14.53 -9.99
C GLY A 134 10.84 13.36 -10.33
N ARG A 135 10.96 12.33 -9.48
CA ARG A 135 11.63 11.07 -9.85
C ARG A 135 10.93 10.40 -11.03
N SER A 136 11.69 9.60 -11.79
CA SER A 136 11.16 8.93 -12.98
C SER A 136 10.17 7.83 -12.60
N GLY A 137 8.89 8.02 -12.91
CA GLY A 137 7.85 7.00 -12.75
C GLY A 137 7.88 5.87 -13.78
N ARG A 138 8.88 5.83 -14.68
CA ARG A 138 8.94 4.84 -15.78
C ARG A 138 8.93 3.38 -15.32
N PHE A 139 9.41 3.14 -14.10
CA PHE A 139 9.50 1.81 -13.48
C PHE A 139 8.21 1.43 -12.72
N CYS A 140 7.29 2.39 -12.56
CA CYS A 140 6.11 2.29 -11.70
C CYS A 140 4.81 2.23 -12.52
N ARG A 141 4.91 2.03 -13.84
CA ARG A 141 3.76 1.91 -14.75
C ARG A 141 2.99 0.62 -14.43
N PRO A 142 1.64 0.65 -14.29
CA PRO A 142 0.87 -0.49 -13.79
C PRO A 142 1.07 -1.81 -14.53
N VAL A 143 1.17 -1.78 -15.87
CA VAL A 143 1.37 -2.99 -16.70
C VAL A 143 2.62 -3.79 -16.32
N GLU A 144 3.66 -3.13 -15.81
CA GLU A 144 4.90 -3.80 -15.44
C GLU A 144 4.71 -4.74 -14.25
N TYR A 145 3.72 -4.48 -13.39
CA TYR A 145 3.41 -5.32 -12.23
C TYR A 145 2.73 -6.64 -12.58
N GLU A 146 2.35 -6.89 -13.84
CA GLU A 146 1.86 -8.20 -14.28
C GLU A 146 2.86 -9.33 -13.96
N ALA A 147 4.15 -9.02 -13.88
CA ALA A 147 5.21 -9.94 -13.46
C ALA A 147 4.95 -10.63 -12.11
N VAL A 148 4.23 -9.97 -11.19
CA VAL A 148 3.84 -10.54 -9.89
C VAL A 148 3.00 -11.82 -10.05
N ARG A 149 2.28 -11.97 -11.17
CA ARG A 149 1.46 -13.16 -11.48
C ARG A 149 2.26 -14.44 -11.61
N ALA A 150 3.59 -14.36 -11.79
CA ALA A 150 4.49 -15.49 -11.70
C ALA A 150 4.60 -16.09 -10.28
N HIS A 151 4.04 -15.42 -9.26
CA HIS A 151 4.00 -15.84 -7.86
C HIS A 151 2.56 -15.99 -7.38
N PRO A 152 1.87 -17.10 -7.69
CA PRO A 152 0.49 -17.33 -7.28
C PRO A 152 0.32 -17.26 -5.77
N GLY A 153 -0.76 -16.60 -5.31
CA GLY A 153 -1.07 -16.45 -3.89
C GLY A 153 -0.37 -15.27 -3.19
N LEU A 154 0.63 -14.65 -3.82
CA LEU A 154 1.18 -13.38 -3.34
C LEU A 154 0.10 -12.29 -3.46
N ARG A 155 -0.12 -11.53 -2.40
CA ARG A 155 -1.12 -10.45 -2.34
C ARG A 155 -0.43 -9.11 -2.49
N VAL A 156 -0.88 -8.28 -3.42
CA VAL A 156 -0.24 -6.99 -3.68
C VAL A 156 -1.25 -5.85 -3.75
N ALA A 157 -0.80 -4.65 -3.42
CA ALA A 157 -1.55 -3.42 -3.61
C ALA A 157 -0.74 -2.45 -4.48
N LEU A 158 -1.38 -1.78 -5.44
CA LEU A 158 -0.79 -0.70 -6.22
C LEU A 158 -1.31 0.65 -5.70
N ALA A 159 -0.40 1.54 -5.33
CA ALA A 159 -0.75 2.86 -4.83
C ALA A 159 -1.32 3.79 -5.90
N HIS A 160 -2.08 4.79 -5.46
CA HIS A 160 -2.48 5.97 -6.23
C HIS A 160 -3.28 5.67 -7.52
N LEU A 161 -3.92 4.49 -7.60
CA LEU A 161 -4.52 3.95 -8.82
C LEU A 161 -3.60 4.06 -10.06
N GLY A 162 -2.28 4.02 -9.87
CA GLY A 162 -1.31 4.06 -10.97
C GLY A 162 -1.26 5.36 -11.77
N TRP A 163 -1.72 6.49 -11.23
CA TRP A 163 -1.81 7.76 -11.96
C TRP A 163 -0.51 8.13 -12.73
N PRO A 164 -0.58 8.51 -14.02
CA PRO A 164 -1.77 8.76 -14.84
C PRO A 164 -2.27 7.54 -15.62
N TRP A 165 -1.65 6.38 -15.48
CA TRP A 165 -1.99 5.16 -16.21
C TRP A 165 -3.13 4.40 -15.52
N CYS A 166 -4.16 5.10 -15.06
CA CYS A 166 -5.26 4.50 -14.30
C CYS A 166 -6.00 3.43 -15.11
N ASP A 167 -6.10 3.57 -16.43
CA ASP A 167 -6.70 2.55 -17.29
C ASP A 167 -5.86 1.26 -17.34
N GLU A 168 -4.53 1.36 -17.22
CA GLU A 168 -3.67 0.18 -17.12
C GLU A 168 -3.80 -0.48 -15.75
N ALA A 169 -3.90 0.31 -14.67
CA ALA A 169 -4.17 -0.23 -13.34
C ALA A 169 -5.50 -0.99 -13.33
N ASN A 170 -6.55 -0.38 -13.90
CA ASN A 170 -7.84 -1.02 -14.10
C ASN A 170 -7.73 -2.32 -14.92
N ALA A 171 -6.97 -2.31 -16.01
CA ALA A 171 -6.77 -3.50 -16.84
C ALA A 171 -6.07 -4.64 -16.07
N VAL A 172 -4.99 -4.33 -15.33
CA VAL A 172 -4.24 -5.31 -14.54
C VAL A 172 -5.12 -5.99 -13.49
N GLY A 173 -5.97 -5.22 -12.80
CA GLY A 173 -6.91 -5.75 -11.81
C GLY A 173 -8.07 -6.53 -12.42
N LEU A 174 -8.59 -6.06 -13.55
CA LEU A 174 -9.71 -6.70 -14.27
C LEU A 174 -9.40 -8.13 -14.71
N ILE A 175 -8.12 -8.45 -15.00
CA ILE A 175 -7.69 -9.78 -15.44
C ILE A 175 -8.19 -10.89 -14.50
N ASP A 176 -8.11 -10.72 -13.17
CA ASP A 176 -8.56 -11.75 -12.23
C ASP A 176 -10.08 -11.94 -12.31
N LEU A 177 -10.82 -10.84 -12.36
CA LEU A 177 -12.28 -10.83 -12.39
C LEU A 177 -12.83 -11.49 -13.66
N ILE A 178 -12.25 -11.20 -14.84
CA ILE A 178 -12.71 -11.81 -16.11
C ILE A 178 -12.37 -13.29 -16.21
N ASN A 179 -11.35 -13.75 -15.48
CA ASN A 179 -11.01 -15.17 -15.38
C ASN A 179 -11.77 -15.89 -14.26
N GLY A 180 -12.72 -15.21 -13.60
CA GLY A 180 -13.59 -15.81 -12.58
C GLY A 180 -12.93 -16.02 -11.23
N VAL A 181 -11.78 -15.39 -10.97
CA VAL A 181 -11.17 -15.40 -9.63
C VAL A 181 -12.08 -14.59 -8.69
N PRO A 182 -12.46 -15.13 -7.52
CA PRO A 182 -13.22 -14.38 -6.53
C PRO A 182 -12.52 -13.07 -6.17
N VAL A 183 -13.29 -12.01 -5.93
CA VAL A 183 -12.76 -10.67 -5.62
C VAL A 183 -11.79 -10.71 -4.43
N ASP A 184 -12.14 -11.46 -3.39
CA ASP A 184 -11.30 -11.59 -2.19
C ASP A 184 -10.04 -12.44 -2.41
N GLU A 185 -10.05 -13.33 -3.41
CA GLU A 185 -8.90 -14.14 -3.82
C GLU A 185 -8.04 -13.48 -4.91
N SER A 186 -8.49 -12.36 -5.48
CA SER A 186 -7.74 -11.65 -6.51
C SER A 186 -6.38 -11.20 -5.98
N GLN A 187 -5.36 -11.22 -6.82
CA GLN A 187 -3.98 -10.97 -6.44
C GLN A 187 -3.71 -9.49 -6.15
N PHE A 188 -4.40 -8.60 -6.87
CA PHE A 188 -4.20 -7.16 -6.80
C PHE A 188 -5.31 -6.45 -6.01
N ARG A 189 -4.90 -5.46 -5.22
CA ARG A 189 -5.73 -4.36 -4.72
C ARG A 189 -5.19 -3.03 -5.22
N PHE A 190 -6.01 -2.00 -5.15
CA PHE A 190 -5.68 -0.67 -5.62
C PHE A 190 -6.00 0.34 -4.53
N ASP A 191 -4.96 1.00 -4.09
CA ASP A 191 -5.07 2.08 -3.13
C ASP A 191 -5.50 3.37 -3.86
N ILE A 192 -6.59 3.97 -3.38
CA ILE A 192 -7.21 5.17 -3.95
C ILE A 192 -6.69 6.47 -3.35
N SER A 193 -5.60 6.40 -2.58
CA SER A 193 -4.90 7.54 -2.02
C SER A 193 -4.50 8.57 -3.10
N PHE A 194 -4.05 9.73 -2.62
CA PHE A 194 -3.70 10.87 -3.47
C PHE A 194 -2.81 10.44 -4.65
N GLY A 195 -3.27 10.71 -5.87
CA GLY A 195 -2.51 10.46 -7.11
C GLY A 195 -2.99 11.37 -8.22
N ALA A 196 -4.23 11.11 -8.67
CA ALA A 196 -4.90 11.96 -9.63
C ALA A 196 -5.14 13.38 -9.05
N PRO A 197 -4.82 14.46 -9.80
CA PRO A 197 -5.17 15.82 -9.43
C PRO A 197 -6.70 15.98 -9.29
N PRO A 198 -7.19 16.96 -8.50
CA PRO A 198 -8.61 17.08 -8.15
C PRO A 198 -9.57 16.97 -9.33
N ILE A 199 -9.26 17.59 -10.47
CA ILE A 199 -10.11 17.59 -11.68
C ILE A 199 -10.29 16.20 -12.32
N TYR A 200 -9.37 15.26 -12.05
CA TYR A 200 -9.41 13.90 -12.59
C TYR A 200 -9.99 12.87 -11.62
N ARG A 201 -10.05 13.17 -10.32
CA ARG A 201 -10.34 12.17 -9.27
C ARG A 201 -11.68 11.48 -9.43
N GLU A 202 -12.71 12.25 -9.74
CA GLU A 202 -14.06 11.73 -9.92
C GLU A 202 -14.11 10.73 -11.07
N ALA A 203 -13.62 11.10 -12.26
CA ALA A 203 -13.57 10.21 -13.41
C ALA A 203 -12.71 8.97 -13.19
N VAL A 204 -11.54 9.13 -12.55
CA VAL A 204 -10.64 8.01 -12.20
C VAL A 204 -11.34 7.03 -11.26
N LEU A 205 -11.96 7.52 -10.19
CA LEU A 205 -12.65 6.68 -9.22
C LEU A 205 -13.91 6.03 -9.82
N ARG A 206 -14.68 6.75 -10.64
CA ARG A 206 -15.85 6.23 -11.36
C ARG A 206 -15.47 5.02 -12.21
N ASN A 207 -14.41 5.15 -13.01
CA ASN A 207 -13.94 4.07 -13.88
C ASN A 207 -13.41 2.89 -13.05
N ALA A 208 -12.62 3.16 -12.01
CA ALA A 208 -12.09 2.13 -11.13
C ALA A 208 -13.23 1.35 -10.43
N LEU A 209 -14.26 2.03 -9.93
CA LEU A 209 -15.44 1.37 -9.32
C LEU A 209 -16.17 0.47 -10.32
N ALA A 210 -16.36 0.95 -11.55
CA ALA A 210 -17.06 0.20 -12.59
C ALA A 210 -16.27 -1.04 -13.07
N VAL A 211 -14.94 -0.97 -13.08
CA VAL A 211 -14.07 -2.04 -13.61
C VAL A 211 -13.62 -3.01 -12.51
N LEU A 212 -13.16 -2.48 -11.38
CA LEU A 212 -12.49 -3.24 -10.32
C LEU A 212 -13.42 -3.63 -9.18
N THR A 213 -14.64 -3.08 -9.16
CA THR A 213 -15.59 -3.15 -8.04
C THR A 213 -15.04 -2.48 -6.75
N PRO A 214 -15.91 -2.15 -5.78
CA PRO A 214 -15.44 -1.69 -4.47
C PRO A 214 -14.51 -2.68 -3.74
N GLY A 215 -14.60 -3.97 -4.06
CA GLY A 215 -13.86 -5.02 -3.35
C GLY A 215 -12.38 -5.15 -3.71
N LEU A 216 -11.92 -4.46 -4.77
CA LEU A 216 -10.49 -4.34 -5.09
C LEU A 216 -9.91 -2.95 -4.78
N LEU A 217 -10.74 -1.99 -4.34
CA LEU A 217 -10.33 -0.64 -3.98
C LEU A 217 -10.19 -0.51 -2.47
N GLN A 218 -9.13 0.13 -2.00
CA GLN A 218 -8.90 0.38 -0.58
C GLN A 218 -8.51 1.84 -0.30
N PHE A 219 -9.02 2.38 0.79
CA PHE A 219 -8.64 3.69 1.30
C PHE A 219 -7.19 3.69 1.81
N GLY A 220 -6.47 4.75 1.47
CA GLY A 220 -5.20 5.14 2.07
C GLY A 220 -5.13 6.66 2.06
N SER A 221 -4.60 7.26 3.13
CA SER A 221 -4.53 8.72 3.22
C SER A 221 -3.28 9.31 2.54
N ASP A 222 -2.22 8.51 2.42
CA ASP A 222 -0.90 8.91 1.92
C ASP A 222 -0.32 10.11 2.70
N ARG A 223 -0.54 10.12 4.02
CA ARG A 223 -0.01 11.15 4.92
C ARG A 223 1.35 10.75 5.49
N PHE A 224 2.17 11.76 5.77
CA PHE A 224 3.49 11.61 6.36
C PHE A 224 3.42 11.91 7.86
N LEU A 225 3.85 10.96 8.67
CA LEU A 225 3.86 11.03 10.13
C LEU A 225 5.12 11.75 10.64
N PRO A 226 5.05 12.48 11.78
CA PRO A 226 3.85 12.77 12.53
C PRO A 226 2.97 13.78 11.78
N CYS A 227 1.68 13.46 11.67
CA CYS A 227 0.62 14.35 11.18
C CYS A 227 -0.47 14.47 12.23
N SER A 228 -1.39 15.42 12.06
CA SER A 228 -2.55 15.52 12.93
C SER A 228 -3.65 14.55 12.50
N GLY A 229 -4.52 14.13 13.42
CA GLY A 229 -5.73 13.38 13.05
C GLY A 229 -6.64 14.14 12.08
N ALA A 230 -6.62 15.49 12.14
CA ALA A 230 -7.33 16.34 11.19
C ALA A 230 -6.82 16.17 9.74
N ASP A 231 -5.52 15.91 9.53
CA ASP A 231 -4.96 15.68 8.19
C ASP A 231 -5.47 14.36 7.59
N ILE A 232 -5.60 13.32 8.43
CA ILE A 232 -6.16 12.01 8.06
C ILE A 232 -7.66 12.15 7.80
N ALA A 233 -8.41 12.77 8.72
CA ALA A 233 -9.84 13.00 8.60
C ALA A 233 -10.20 13.83 7.34
N ALA A 234 -9.34 14.78 6.95
CA ALA A 234 -9.51 15.51 5.70
C ALA A 234 -9.42 14.61 4.45
N ALA A 235 -8.53 13.61 4.46
CA ALA A 235 -8.43 12.63 3.38
C ALA A 235 -9.67 11.73 3.32
N VAL A 236 -10.15 11.26 4.48
CA VAL A 236 -11.41 10.51 4.62
C VAL A 236 -12.60 11.33 4.08
N THR A 237 -12.66 12.62 4.44
CA THR A 237 -13.71 13.53 3.98
C THR A 237 -13.69 13.68 2.46
N THR A 238 -12.51 13.92 1.87
CA THR A 238 -12.38 14.04 0.40
C THR A 238 -12.85 12.78 -0.33
N VAL A 239 -12.53 11.59 0.20
CA VAL A 239 -13.00 10.33 -0.40
C VAL A 239 -14.50 10.18 -0.24
N ASN A 240 -15.09 10.50 0.92
CA ASN A 240 -16.54 10.47 1.10
C ASN A 240 -17.28 11.42 0.15
N GLU A 241 -16.80 12.64 -0.06
CA GLU A 241 -17.39 13.59 -1.01
C GLU A 241 -17.41 13.04 -2.45
N LEU A 242 -16.34 12.34 -2.86
CA LEU A 242 -16.30 11.66 -4.16
C LEU A 242 -17.28 10.48 -4.22
N LEU A 243 -17.38 9.69 -3.15
CA LEU A 243 -18.31 8.56 -3.07
C LEU A 243 -19.77 9.02 -3.01
N ASP A 244 -20.06 10.19 -2.43
CA ASP A 244 -21.37 10.85 -2.48
C ASP A 244 -21.72 11.27 -3.90
N LEU A 245 -20.78 11.92 -4.61
CA LEU A 245 -20.98 12.34 -6.00
C LEU A 245 -21.19 11.17 -6.96
N LEU A 246 -20.69 9.99 -6.60
CA LEU A 246 -20.79 8.75 -7.38
C LEU A 246 -21.93 7.83 -6.91
N ASP A 247 -22.77 8.28 -5.97
CA ASP A 247 -23.89 7.53 -5.41
C ASP A 247 -23.50 6.13 -4.87
N VAL A 248 -22.31 6.01 -4.29
CA VAL A 248 -21.80 4.72 -3.79
C VAL A 248 -22.49 4.35 -2.48
N ASP A 249 -23.08 3.16 -2.42
CA ASP A 249 -23.84 2.69 -1.27
C ASP A 249 -22.98 2.37 -0.03
N ALA A 250 -23.63 2.23 1.13
CA ALA A 250 -22.96 2.00 2.40
C ALA A 250 -22.14 0.69 2.45
N SER A 251 -22.56 -0.37 1.75
CA SER A 251 -21.84 -1.64 1.72
C SER A 251 -20.55 -1.52 0.91
N ALA A 252 -20.61 -0.85 -0.24
CA ALA A 252 -19.45 -0.54 -1.07
C ALA A 252 -18.47 0.38 -0.35
N ARG A 253 -18.96 1.40 0.38
CA ARG A 253 -18.12 2.26 1.23
C ARG A 253 -17.41 1.45 2.31
N GLN A 254 -18.12 0.56 3.00
CA GLN A 254 -17.53 -0.30 4.03
C GLN A 254 -16.41 -1.18 3.44
N ARG A 255 -16.58 -1.67 2.21
CA ARG A 255 -15.53 -2.40 1.51
C ARG A 255 -14.31 -1.53 1.24
N ILE A 256 -14.49 -0.33 0.70
CA ILE A 256 -13.38 0.59 0.37
C ILE A 256 -12.63 1.06 1.61
N PHE A 257 -13.34 1.48 2.65
CA PHE A 257 -12.72 2.03 3.87
C PHE A 257 -12.14 0.96 4.79
N ALA A 258 -12.50 -0.31 4.66
CA ALA A 258 -12.05 -1.33 5.59
C ALA A 258 -11.94 -2.73 5.00
N GLY A 259 -13.03 -3.26 4.41
CA GLY A 259 -13.11 -4.67 4.03
C GLY A 259 -12.00 -5.12 3.06
N THR A 260 -11.70 -4.31 2.05
CA THR A 260 -10.70 -4.61 1.03
C THR A 260 -9.29 -4.70 1.63
N ALA A 261 -8.90 -3.70 2.42
CA ALA A 261 -7.60 -3.70 3.10
C ALA A 261 -7.52 -4.83 4.14
N ALA A 262 -8.60 -5.11 4.87
CA ALA A 262 -8.65 -6.18 5.86
C ALA A 262 -8.42 -7.57 5.25
N VAL A 263 -9.04 -7.85 4.10
CA VAL A 263 -8.81 -9.10 3.33
C VAL A 263 -7.37 -9.13 2.80
N TRP A 264 -6.91 -8.02 2.20
CA TRP A 264 -5.54 -7.92 1.68
C TRP A 264 -4.47 -8.15 2.74
N LEU A 265 -4.71 -7.72 3.98
CA LEU A 265 -3.82 -7.92 5.12
C LEU A 265 -4.06 -9.24 5.86
N ARG A 266 -5.19 -9.93 5.61
CA ARG A 266 -5.69 -11.08 6.41
C ARG A 266 -5.85 -10.72 7.89
N LEU A 267 -6.52 -9.61 8.16
CA LEU A 267 -6.88 -9.25 9.53
C LEU A 267 -7.86 -10.28 10.13
N PRO A 268 -7.79 -10.55 11.45
CA PRO A 268 -8.69 -11.49 12.10
C PRO A 268 -10.16 -11.15 11.83
N GLY A 269 -10.97 -12.15 11.47
CA GLY A 269 -12.39 -11.97 11.15
C GLY A 269 -12.69 -11.60 9.69
N TYR A 270 -11.67 -11.44 8.85
CA TYR A 270 -11.80 -11.08 7.42
C TYR A 270 -11.13 -12.10 6.48
N ALA A 271 -11.19 -13.40 6.83
CA ALA A 271 -10.67 -14.45 5.96
C ALA A 271 -11.47 -14.50 4.64
N ALA A 272 -10.73 -14.63 3.53
CA ALA A 272 -11.28 -14.92 2.20
C ALA A 272 -11.95 -16.30 2.16
#